data_AF-A0A367KDI1-F1
#
_entry.id   AF-A0A367KDI1-F1
#
_cell.length_a   1.000
_cell.length_b   1.000
_cell.length_c   1.000
_cell.angle_alpha   90.00
_cell.angle_beta   90.00
_cell.angle_gamma   90.00
#
_symmetry.space_group_name_H-M   'P 1'
#
loop_
_entity.id
_entity.type
_entity.pdbx_description
1 polymer ?
#
loop_
_entity_poly.entity_id
_entity_poly.type
_entity_poly.pdbx_seq_one_letter_code
_entity_poly.pdbx_strand_id
1 'polypeptide(L)'
;MDWLPGRPKPCRCGHPHASRRHLLDCLRVASRLNVALHTRPTPLGYALNQLPRKLPVAHSSHLFARWSACWPVECQVFFEIEQICQPDEEFSNATSDVSGSLLLDKLKPSPPVAAVLVATDSLQSSP
;
A
#
# COMPACT_ATOMS: atom_id res chain seq x y z
N MET A 1 15.31 2.84 -12.67
CA MET A 1 14.61 3.25 -11.43
C MET A 1 14.88 2.17 -10.38
N ASP A 2 16.10 2.16 -9.83
CA ASP A 2 16.46 1.25 -8.75
C ASP A 2 16.23 1.97 -7.42
N TRP A 3 15.12 1.67 -6.74
CA TRP A 3 14.73 2.28 -5.46
C TRP A 3 15.55 1.80 -4.26
N LEU A 4 16.59 0.98 -4.48
CA LEU A 4 17.45 0.49 -3.42
C LEU A 4 18.68 1.38 -3.29
N PRO A 5 19.16 1.64 -2.07
CA PRO A 5 20.40 2.36 -1.88
C PRO A 5 21.54 1.62 -2.60
N GLY A 6 22.42 2.39 -3.26
CA GLY A 6 23.55 1.84 -4.01
C GLY A 6 24.61 1.12 -3.17
N ARG A 7 24.53 1.18 -1.83
CA ARG A 7 25.43 0.47 -0.91
C ARG A 7 24.67 -0.68 -0.21
N PRO A 8 25.13 -1.93 -0.32
CA PRO A 8 24.45 -3.06 0.31
C PRO A 8 24.56 -2.95 1.83
N LYS A 9 23.40 -2.91 2.49
CA LYS A 9 23.26 -2.94 3.95
C LYS A 9 22.97 -4.37 4.41
N PRO A 10 23.35 -4.76 5.64
CA PRO A 10 22.91 -6.03 6.21
C PRO A 10 21.39 -6.02 6.41
N CYS A 11 20.74 -7.15 6.13
CA CYS A 11 19.33 -7.31 6.42
C CYS A 11 19.12 -7.75 7.88
N ARG A 12 17.95 -7.41 8.44
CA ARG A 12 17.51 -7.84 9.79
C ARG A 12 17.50 -9.36 9.98
N CYS A 13 17.40 -10.14 8.90
CA CYS A 13 17.47 -11.60 8.95
C CYS A 13 18.90 -12.16 9.08
N GLY A 14 19.93 -11.30 9.15
CA GLY A 14 21.34 -11.69 9.23
C GLY A 14 22.05 -11.83 7.88
N HIS A 15 21.34 -11.65 6.75
CA HIS A 15 21.97 -11.69 5.42
C HIS A 15 22.87 -10.47 5.21
N PRO A 16 24.12 -10.62 4.72
CA PRO A 16 25.10 -9.53 4.65
C PRO A 16 24.72 -8.43 3.64
N HIS A 17 23.88 -8.77 2.65
CA HIS A 17 23.50 -7.85 1.57
C HIS A 17 21.98 -7.88 1.32
N ALA A 18 21.31 -6.79 1.67
CA ALA A 18 19.91 -6.53 1.38
C ALA A 18 19.69 -6.17 -0.10
N SER A 19 19.97 -7.12 -1.00
CA SER A 19 19.66 -6.96 -2.43
C SER A 19 18.14 -6.92 -2.66
N ARG A 20 17.70 -6.43 -3.84
CA ARG A 20 16.28 -6.42 -4.20
C ARG A 20 15.64 -7.79 -4.07
N ARG A 21 16.29 -8.80 -4.65
CA ARG A 21 15.77 -10.16 -4.66
C ARG A 21 15.66 -10.69 -3.24
N HIS A 22 16.71 -10.46 -2.44
CA HIS A 22 16.72 -10.86 -1.05
C HIS A 22 15.58 -10.21 -0.26
N LEU A 23 15.38 -8.88 -0.37
CA LEU A 23 14.32 -8.18 0.35
C LEU A 23 12.93 -8.66 -0.03
N LEU A 24 12.68 -8.88 -1.33
CA LEU A 24 11.39 -9.39 -1.80
C LEU A 24 11.07 -10.78 -1.25
N ASP A 25 12.08 -11.65 -1.14
CA ASP A 25 11.93 -13.00 -0.59
C ASP A 25 11.86 -12.96 0.95
N CYS A 26 12.75 -12.22 1.61
CA CYS A 26 12.86 -12.08 3.06
C CYS A 26 11.60 -11.48 3.68
N LEU A 27 11.01 -10.47 3.04
CA LEU A 27 9.76 -9.84 3.49
C LEU A 27 8.52 -10.56 2.97
N ARG A 28 8.69 -11.70 2.28
CA ARG A 28 7.62 -12.53 1.70
C ARG A 28 6.62 -11.71 0.88
N VAL A 29 7.12 -10.77 0.08
CA VAL A 29 6.31 -9.75 -0.61
C VAL A 29 5.27 -10.38 -1.53
N ALA A 30 5.62 -11.46 -2.24
CA ALA A 30 4.68 -12.18 -3.12
C ALA A 30 3.46 -12.71 -2.35
N SER A 31 3.68 -13.32 -1.18
CA SER A 31 2.59 -13.83 -0.33
C SER A 31 1.73 -12.70 0.23
N ARG A 32 2.36 -11.59 0.66
CA ARG A 32 1.65 -10.43 1.21
C ARG A 32 0.75 -9.75 0.17
N LEU A 33 1.22 -9.67 -1.07
CA LEU A 33 0.47 -9.06 -2.17
C LEU A 33 -0.48 -10.04 -2.88
N ASN A 34 -0.55 -11.31 -2.42
CA ASN A 34 -1.33 -12.37 -3.05
C ASN A 34 -1.05 -12.54 -4.56
N VAL A 35 0.23 -12.55 -4.94
CA VAL A 35 0.69 -12.76 -6.32
C VAL A 35 1.72 -13.88 -6.38
N ALA A 36 1.93 -14.44 -7.58
CA ALA A 36 2.93 -15.48 -7.78
C ALA A 36 4.35 -14.95 -7.54
N LEU A 37 5.24 -15.77 -6.97
CA LEU A 37 6.63 -15.40 -6.66
C LEU A 37 7.43 -14.94 -7.89
N HIS A 38 7.10 -15.49 -9.07
CA HIS A 38 7.77 -15.20 -10.33
C HIS A 38 7.04 -14.17 -11.20
N THR A 39 6.10 -13.41 -10.62
CA THR A 39 5.40 -12.33 -11.32
C THR A 39 6.41 -11.29 -11.84
N ARG A 40 6.32 -10.96 -13.13
CA ARG A 40 7.19 -9.98 -13.79
C ARG A 40 6.59 -8.56 -13.71
N PRO A 41 7.42 -7.50 -13.57
CA PRO A 41 8.89 -7.52 -13.46
C PRO A 41 9.39 -8.01 -12.09
N THR A 42 8.64 -7.77 -11.02
CA THR A 42 8.75 -8.38 -9.69
C THR A 42 7.36 -8.37 -9.05
N PRO A 43 7.07 -9.14 -7.98
CA PRO A 43 5.80 -9.05 -7.26
C PRO A 43 5.40 -7.62 -6.88
N LEU A 44 6.35 -6.86 -6.30
CA LEU A 44 6.13 -5.45 -5.94
C LEU A 44 5.95 -4.57 -7.17
N GLY A 45 6.80 -4.72 -8.19
CA GLY A 45 6.71 -3.93 -9.42
C GLY A 45 5.42 -4.19 -10.20
N TYR A 46 4.89 -5.41 -10.15
CA TYR A 46 3.58 -5.74 -10.72
C TYR A 46 2.47 -4.98 -10.02
N ALA A 47 2.44 -5.01 -8.67
CA ALA A 47 1.42 -4.30 -7.89
C ALA A 47 1.46 -2.78 -8.14
N LEU A 48 2.66 -2.19 -8.11
CA LEU A 48 2.88 -0.77 -8.43
C LEU A 48 2.41 -0.39 -9.84
N ASN A 49 2.63 -1.27 -10.82
CA ASN A 49 2.19 -1.01 -12.19
C ASN A 49 0.66 -0.98 -12.35
N GLN A 50 -0.08 -1.50 -11.36
CA GLN A 50 -1.53 -1.43 -11.34
C GLN A 50 -2.05 -0.09 -10.82
N LEU A 51 -1.20 0.73 -10.19
CA LEU A 51 -1.61 2.01 -9.61
C LEU A 51 -2.32 2.89 -10.66
N PRO A 52 -3.44 3.52 -10.28
CA PRO A 52 -4.15 4.41 -11.18
C PRO A 52 -3.25 5.59 -11.55
N ARG A 53 -2.82 5.65 -12.82
CA ARG A 53 -2.02 6.77 -13.35
C ARG A 53 -2.77 8.11 -13.30
N LYS A 54 -4.09 8.03 -13.34
CA LYS A 54 -5.02 9.15 -13.15
C LYS A 54 -6.10 8.66 -12.21
N LEU A 55 -6.51 9.52 -11.29
CA LEU A 55 -7.67 9.22 -10.45
C LEU A 55 -8.89 9.04 -11.38
N PRO A 56 -9.69 7.99 -11.17
CA PRO A 56 -10.86 7.74 -11.99
C PRO A 56 -11.89 8.85 -11.75
N VAL A 57 -12.52 9.33 -12.83
CA VAL A 57 -13.59 10.34 -12.76
C VAL A 57 -14.82 9.79 -12.04
N ALA A 58 -15.06 8.48 -12.16
CA ALA A 58 -16.10 7.75 -11.46
C ALA A 58 -15.48 6.76 -10.47
N HIS A 59 -15.82 6.92 -9.19
CA HIS A 59 -15.31 6.06 -8.13
C HIS A 59 -16.10 4.74 -8.10
N SER A 60 -15.38 3.62 -8.07
CA SER A 60 -15.97 2.28 -8.05
C SER A 60 -15.72 1.61 -6.70
N SER A 61 -16.77 1.06 -6.09
CA SER A 61 -16.67 0.29 -4.84
C SER A 61 -15.74 -0.91 -4.98
N HIS A 62 -15.70 -1.54 -6.15
CA HIS A 62 -14.79 -2.66 -6.44
C HIS A 62 -13.32 -2.19 -6.50
N LEU A 63 -13.08 -1.05 -7.16
CA LEU A 63 -11.74 -0.46 -7.22
C LEU A 63 -11.25 -0.07 -5.82
N PHE A 64 -12.12 0.59 -5.05
CA PHE A 64 -11.81 0.96 -3.67
C PHE A 64 -11.53 -0.27 -2.81
N ALA A 65 -12.40 -1.29 -2.82
CA ALA A 65 -12.19 -2.53 -2.07
C ALA A 65 -10.86 -3.21 -2.40
N ARG A 66 -10.50 -3.27 -3.69
CA ARG A 66 -9.20 -3.81 -4.12
C ARG A 66 -8.03 -3.02 -3.52
N TRP A 67 -8.04 -1.69 -3.67
CA TRP A 67 -6.94 -0.85 -3.19
C TRP A 67 -6.88 -0.77 -1.66
N SER A 68 -8.02 -0.75 -0.96
CA SER A 68 -8.07 -0.82 0.50
C SER A 68 -7.44 -2.11 1.03
N ALA A 69 -7.50 -3.21 0.27
CA ALA A 69 -6.88 -4.47 0.66
C ALA A 69 -5.37 -4.51 0.36
N CYS A 70 -4.91 -4.00 -0.79
CA CYS A 70 -3.50 -4.15 -1.20
C CYS A 70 -2.60 -2.95 -0.90
N TRP A 71 -3.14 -1.72 -0.90
CA TRP A 71 -2.33 -0.50 -0.77
C TRP A 71 -1.61 -0.38 0.57
N PRO A 72 -2.26 -0.61 1.74
CA PRO A 72 -1.56 -0.55 3.02
C PRO A 72 -0.44 -1.60 3.12
N VAL A 73 -0.62 -2.75 2.47
CA VAL A 73 0.40 -3.79 2.40
C VAL A 73 1.61 -3.33 1.59
N GLU A 74 1.39 -2.66 0.45
CA GLU A 74 2.46 -2.07 -0.35
C GLU A 74 3.22 -1.00 0.45
N CYS A 75 2.51 -0.06 1.09
CA CYS A 75 3.10 0.97 1.94
C CYS A 75 3.96 0.36 3.06
N GLN A 76 3.44 -0.66 3.74
CA GLN A 76 4.16 -1.35 4.80
C GLN A 76 5.43 -2.05 4.27
N VAL A 77 5.38 -2.68 3.09
CA VAL A 77 6.57 -3.28 2.46
C VAL A 77 7.64 -2.23 2.18
N PHE A 78 7.26 -1.05 1.67
CA PHE A 78 8.20 0.04 1.44
C PHE A 78 8.82 0.55 2.73
N PHE A 79 8.01 0.76 3.76
CA PHE A 79 8.51 1.22 5.04
C PHE A 79 9.49 0.22 5.69
N GLU A 80 9.20 -1.09 5.65
CA GLU A 80 10.13 -2.11 6.13
C GLU A 80 11.44 -2.16 5.34
N ILE A 81 11.38 -1.92 4.03
CA ILE A 81 12.55 -1.78 3.17
C ILE A 81 13.39 -0.58 3.59
N GLU A 82 12.77 0.59 3.77
CA GLU A 82 13.46 1.82 4.21
C GLU A 82 14.13 1.60 5.55
N GLN A 83 13.43 1.01 6.51
CA GLN A 83 13.99 0.67 7.81
C GLN A 83 15.20 -0.29 7.75
N ILE A 84 15.25 -1.19 6.77
CA ILE A 84 16.42 -2.07 6.56
C ILE A 84 17.56 -1.29 5.90
N CYS A 85 17.23 -0.38 5.00
CA CYS A 85 18.19 0.42 4.24
C CYS A 85 18.81 1.56 5.06
N GLN A 86 18.05 2.10 6.01
CA GLN A 86 18.38 3.25 6.86
C GLN A 86 18.08 2.92 8.34
N PRO A 87 18.82 1.98 8.95
CA PRO A 87 18.55 1.54 10.32
C PRO A 87 18.82 2.62 11.38
N ASP A 88 19.68 3.60 11.06
CA ASP A 88 20.08 4.67 11.97
C ASP A 88 19.20 5.93 11.84
N GLU A 89 18.22 5.91 10.95
CA GLU A 89 17.34 7.06 10.67
C GLU A 89 16.09 7.01 11.54
N GLU A 90 15.76 8.13 12.17
CA GLU A 90 14.49 8.30 12.87
C GLU A 90 13.40 8.69 11.87
N PHE A 91 12.43 7.80 11.68
CA PHE A 91 11.30 8.05 10.81
C PHE A 91 10.23 8.86 11.54
N SER A 92 9.79 9.96 10.91
CA SER A 92 8.68 10.76 11.44
C SER A 92 7.36 9.96 11.47
N ASN A 93 6.38 10.44 12.24
CA ASN A 93 5.02 9.86 12.23
C ASN A 93 4.38 9.86 10.83
N ALA A 94 4.72 10.86 10.00
CA ALA A 94 4.22 10.93 8.63
C ALA A 94 4.87 9.87 7.73
N THR A 95 6.17 9.59 7.93
CA THR A 95 6.92 8.59 7.15
C THR A 95 6.56 7.16 7.55
N SER A 96 6.20 6.95 8.82
CA SER A 96 5.75 5.67 9.34
C SER A 96 4.26 5.38 9.14
N ASP A 97 3.51 6.33 8.56
CA ASP A 97 2.11 6.10 8.20
C ASP A 97 1.99 5.17 6.99
N VAL A 98 1.75 3.90 7.28
CA VAL A 98 1.54 2.83 6.29
C VAL A 98 0.06 2.61 5.98
N SER A 99 -0.86 3.44 6.52
CA SER A 99 -2.30 3.29 6.29
C SER A 99 -2.69 3.48 4.82
N GLY A 100 -1.89 4.26 4.08
CA GLY A 100 -2.17 4.60 2.69
C GLY A 100 -3.40 5.50 2.52
N SER A 101 -3.87 6.12 3.60
CA SER A 101 -5.07 6.97 3.68
C SER A 101 -5.16 8.00 2.55
N LEU A 102 -4.05 8.68 2.22
CA LEU A 102 -3.97 9.70 1.17
C LEU A 102 -4.46 9.21 -0.21
N LEU A 103 -4.18 7.96 -0.58
CA LEU A 103 -4.67 7.39 -1.84
C LEU A 103 -6.10 6.88 -1.67
N LEU A 104 -6.39 6.18 -0.57
CA LEU A 104 -7.68 5.56 -0.33
C LEU A 104 -8.81 6.60 -0.25
N ASP A 105 -8.57 7.75 0.39
CA ASP A 105 -9.53 8.85 0.46
C ASP A 105 -9.86 9.40 -0.93
N LYS A 106 -8.88 9.43 -1.84
CA LYS A 106 -9.07 9.83 -3.24
C LYS A 106 -9.74 8.77 -4.10
N LEU A 107 -9.87 7.53 -3.62
CA LEU A 107 -10.54 6.44 -4.32
C LEU A 107 -11.92 6.13 -3.74
N LYS A 108 -12.21 6.60 -2.53
CA LYS A 108 -13.46 6.36 -1.81
C LYS A 108 -14.67 6.76 -2.66
N PRO A 109 -15.63 5.84 -2.91
CA PRO A 109 -16.86 6.18 -3.58
C PRO A 109 -17.66 7.18 -2.75
N SER A 110 -18.25 8.17 -3.40
CA SER A 110 -19.31 8.97 -2.77
C SER A 110 -20.46 8.03 -2.39
N PRO A 111 -21.08 8.16 -1.21
CA PRO A 111 -22.26 7.38 -0.87
C PRO A 111 -23.34 7.56 -1.95
N PRO A 112 -24.07 6.49 -2.32
CA PRO A 112 -25.19 6.65 -3.23
C PRO A 112 -26.19 7.64 -2.61
N VAL A 113 -26.67 8.60 -3.40
CA VAL A 113 -27.61 9.65 -2.95
C VAL A 113 -28.82 9.07 -2.20
N ALA A 114 -29.25 7.85 -2.56
CA ALA A 114 -30.32 7.13 -1.86
C ALA A 114 -29.99 6.78 -0.39
N ALA A 115 -28.72 6.48 -0.05
CA ALA A 115 -28.32 6.19 1.32
C ALA A 115 -28.25 7.45 2.21
N VAL A 116 -28.02 8.62 1.59
CA VAL A 116 -28.01 9.91 2.31
C VAL A 116 -29.42 10.30 2.76
N LEU A 117 -30.43 10.04 1.94
CA LEU A 117 -31.83 10.36 2.24
C LEU A 117 -32.41 9.49 3.38
N VAL A 118 -32.05 8.22 3.47
CA VAL A 118 -32.52 7.31 4.54
C VAL A 118 -31.92 7.69 5.91
N ALA A 119 -30.69 8.21 5.94
CA ALA A 119 -30.05 8.65 7.17
C ALA A 119 -30.65 9.96 7.71
N THR A 120 -31.11 10.86 6.84
CA THR A 120 -31.77 12.11 7.26
C THR A 120 -33.19 11.88 7.79
N ASP A 121 -33.93 10.92 7.24
CA ASP A 121 -35.28 10.57 7.73
C ASP A 121 -35.27 9.91 9.12
N SER A 122 -34.22 9.13 9.42
CA SER A 122 -34.09 8.44 10.71
C SER A 122 -33.79 9.38 11.89
N LEU A 123 -33.38 10.63 11.64
CA LEU A 123 -33.11 11.64 12.68
C LEU A 123 -34.31 12.56 12.97
N GLN A 124 -35.39 12.49 12.19
CA GLN A 124 -36.60 13.31 12.41
C GLN A 124 -37.76 12.57 13.08
N SER A 125 -37.60 11.29 13.41
CA SER A 125 -38.60 10.51 14.15
C SER A 125 -38.13 10.26 15.59
N SER A 126 -38.25 11.27 16.45
CA SER A 126 -38.35 11.06 17.90
C SER A 126 -39.35 12.07 18.46
N PRO A 127 -40.41 11.61 19.17
CA PRO A 127 -41.50 12.44 19.67
C PRO A 127 -41.08 13.35 20.83
#